data_AF-A0A7S1VHC6-F1
#
_entry.id   AF-A0A7S1VHC6-F1
#
_cell.length_a   1.000
_cell.length_b   1.000
_cell.length_c   1.000
_cell.angle_alpha   90.00
_cell.angle_beta   90.00
_cell.angle_gamma   90.00
#
_symmetry.space_group_name_H-M   'P 1'
#
loop_
_entity.id
_entity.type
_entity.pdbx_description
1 polymer ?
#
loop_
_entity_poly.entity_id
_entity_poly.type
_entity_poly.pdbx_seq_one_letter_code
_entity_poly.pdbx_strand_id
1 'polypeptide(L)'
;KISEPYEVDEYHFILRAGQFVTVEAISLVNDNVMDPFDTEMKILSEANDVIAANDDEFESFDSILLDVEIVETGTYTLQVLASTFNPEETGNYDLCIYAIDPATIATD
;
A
#
# COMPACT_ATOMS: atom_id res chain seq x y z
N LYS A 1 -0.27 11.67 -3.51
CA LYS A 1 -0.18 11.86 -4.99
C LYS A 1 1.28 11.83 -5.34
N ILE A 2 1.66 11.21 -6.44
CA ILE A 2 3.02 11.28 -6.96
C ILE A 2 3.10 12.54 -7.81
N SER A 3 3.88 13.52 -7.37
CA SER A 3 3.98 14.86 -7.91
C SER A 3 5.26 15.11 -8.71
N GLU A 4 6.28 14.30 -8.52
CA GLU A 4 7.51 14.31 -9.30
C GLU A 4 7.99 12.89 -9.69
N PRO A 5 8.70 12.75 -10.82
CA PRO A 5 9.31 11.48 -11.22
C PRO A 5 10.12 10.85 -10.10
N TYR A 6 10.00 9.53 -9.93
CA TYR A 6 10.69 8.76 -8.88
C TYR A 6 10.32 9.14 -7.44
N GLU A 7 9.28 9.95 -7.21
CA GLU A 7 8.78 10.23 -5.88
C GLU A 7 8.22 8.96 -5.22
N VAL A 8 8.39 8.89 -3.90
CA VAL A 8 7.82 7.85 -3.06
C VAL A 8 7.01 8.55 -1.97
N ASP A 9 5.70 8.33 -1.96
CA ASP A 9 4.84 8.72 -0.85
C ASP A 9 4.99 7.68 0.28
N GLU A 10 5.38 8.13 1.48
CA GLU A 10 5.59 7.26 2.64
C GLU A 10 4.58 7.49 3.76
N TYR A 11 3.99 6.40 4.24
CA TYR A 11 3.05 6.40 5.36
C TYR A 11 3.56 5.48 6.47
N HIS A 12 3.51 5.97 7.70
CA HIS A 12 4.10 5.28 8.84
C HIS A 12 3.03 4.89 9.86
N PHE A 13 3.02 3.61 10.26
CA PHE A 13 2.02 3.06 11.18
C PHE A 13 2.66 2.18 12.24
N ILE A 14 2.03 2.11 13.41
CA ILE A 14 2.35 1.08 14.40
C ILE A 14 1.36 -0.07 14.17
N LEU A 15 1.89 -1.23 13.78
CA LEU A 15 1.12 -2.46 13.62
C LEU A 15 1.49 -3.44 14.73
N ARG A 16 0.55 -4.31 15.10
CA ARG A 16 0.68 -5.27 16.18
C ARG A 16 0.74 -6.69 15.61
N ALA A 17 1.53 -7.51 16.27
CA ALA A 17 1.59 -8.94 15.97
C ALA A 17 0.18 -9.56 16.03
N GLY A 18 -0.17 -10.33 15.01
CA GLY A 18 -1.48 -10.96 14.81
C GLY A 18 -2.49 -10.13 14.02
N GLN A 19 -2.20 -8.86 13.68
CA GLN A 19 -3.05 -8.09 12.78
C GLN A 19 -2.93 -8.56 11.34
N PHE A 20 -4.00 -8.38 10.58
CA PHE A 20 -4.00 -8.47 9.12
C PHE A 20 -4.21 -7.09 8.54
N VAL A 21 -3.40 -6.73 7.54
CA VAL A 21 -3.46 -5.43 6.88
C VAL A 21 -3.78 -5.60 5.40
N THR A 22 -4.79 -4.86 4.95
CA THR A 22 -5.10 -4.71 3.54
C THR A 22 -4.90 -3.26 3.12
N VAL A 23 -4.16 -3.05 2.04
CA VAL A 23 -3.87 -1.73 1.47
C VAL A 23 -4.19 -1.76 -0.01
N GLU A 24 -4.84 -0.71 -0.50
CA GLU A 24 -5.16 -0.53 -1.92
C GLU A 24 -4.82 0.91 -2.34
N ALA A 25 -4.02 1.06 -3.39
CA ALA A 25 -3.78 2.33 -4.06
C ALA A 25 -4.58 2.34 -5.36
N ILE A 26 -5.69 3.08 -5.35
CA ILE A 26 -6.66 3.12 -6.44
C ILE A 26 -6.36 4.33 -7.31
N SER A 27 -6.01 4.10 -8.57
CA SER A 27 -5.59 5.14 -9.49
C SER A 27 -6.30 4.99 -10.84
N LEU A 28 -6.12 3.85 -11.51
CA LEU A 28 -6.62 3.59 -12.85
C LEU A 28 -8.07 3.11 -12.89
N VAL A 29 -8.57 2.42 -11.86
CA VAL A 29 -9.94 1.86 -11.89
C VAL A 29 -11.03 2.81 -11.38
N ASN A 30 -10.66 3.88 -10.67
CA ASN A 30 -11.61 4.89 -10.18
C ASN A 30 -11.66 6.10 -11.13
N ASP A 31 -12.73 6.21 -11.93
CA ASP A 31 -12.95 7.32 -12.87
C ASP A 31 -12.96 8.73 -12.24
N ASN A 32 -13.03 8.85 -10.90
CA ASN A 32 -12.94 10.14 -10.21
C ASN A 32 -11.48 10.59 -9.97
N VAL A 33 -10.51 9.68 -10.12
CA VAL A 33 -9.10 10.00 -10.03
C VAL A 33 -8.69 10.71 -11.31
N MET A 34 -8.34 11.98 -11.17
CA MET A 34 -7.79 12.77 -12.27
C MET A 34 -6.30 12.46 -12.41
N ASP A 35 -5.78 12.38 -13.64
CA ASP A 35 -4.36 12.11 -13.89
C ASP A 35 -3.90 10.78 -13.23
N PRO A 36 -4.51 9.64 -13.61
CA PRO A 36 -4.16 8.35 -13.05
C PRO A 36 -2.85 7.84 -13.64
N PHE A 37 -2.18 6.99 -12.88
CA PHE A 37 -0.91 6.34 -13.21
C PHE A 37 -0.86 4.91 -12.68
N ASP A 38 0.09 4.12 -13.16
CA ASP A 38 0.33 2.75 -12.71
C ASP A 38 1.08 2.77 -11.36
N THR A 39 0.50 2.16 -10.33
CA THR A 39 0.99 2.28 -8.94
C THR A 39 1.81 1.07 -8.52
N GLU A 40 2.84 1.25 -7.71
CA GLU A 40 3.52 0.16 -7.01
C GLU A 40 3.53 0.44 -5.50
N MET A 41 3.35 -0.61 -4.69
CA MET A 41 3.33 -0.53 -3.24
C MET A 41 4.28 -1.50 -2.56
N LYS A 42 4.83 -1.07 -1.41
CA LYS A 42 5.65 -1.89 -0.51
C LYS A 42 5.31 -1.61 0.94
N ILE A 43 5.22 -2.65 1.76
CA ILE A 43 5.26 -2.54 3.22
C ILE A 43 6.65 -2.96 3.68
N LEU A 44 7.30 -2.09 4.44
CA LEU A 44 8.62 -2.28 5.02
C LEU A 44 8.52 -2.39 6.55
N SER A 45 9.33 -3.27 7.14
CA SER A 45 9.55 -3.28 8.60
C SER A 45 10.39 -2.07 9.05
N GLU A 46 10.51 -1.86 10.36
CA GLU A 46 11.43 -0.86 10.94
C GLU A 46 12.90 -1.08 10.52
N ALA A 47 13.28 -2.32 10.18
CA ALA A 47 14.61 -2.65 9.68
C ALA A 47 14.77 -2.43 8.15
N ASN A 48 13.73 -1.94 7.47
CA ASN A 48 13.60 -1.82 6.02
C ASN A 48 13.53 -3.16 5.26
N ASP A 49 13.15 -4.24 5.94
CA ASP A 49 12.87 -5.51 5.25
C ASP A 49 11.53 -5.40 4.53
N VAL A 50 11.46 -5.86 3.27
CA VAL A 50 10.20 -5.93 2.51
C VAL A 50 9.33 -7.04 3.08
N ILE A 51 8.19 -6.66 3.65
CA ILE A 51 7.19 -7.56 4.20
C ILE A 51 6.22 -8.02 3.12
N ALA A 52 5.77 -7.07 2.29
CA ALA A 52 4.92 -7.32 1.15
C ALA A 52 5.17 -6.25 0.08
N ALA A 53 5.01 -6.62 -1.18
CA ALA A 53 5.13 -5.71 -2.31
C ALA A 53 4.21 -6.17 -3.43
N ASN A 54 3.62 -5.22 -4.14
CA ASN A 54 2.77 -5.50 -5.29
C ASN A 54 2.65 -4.27 -6.19
N ASP A 55 2.68 -4.47 -7.49
CA ASP A 55 2.55 -3.46 -8.54
C ASP A 55 1.22 -3.58 -9.32
N ASP A 56 0.67 -4.77 -9.50
CA ASP A 56 -0.61 -4.96 -10.17
C ASP A 56 -1.61 -5.78 -9.33
N GLU A 57 -2.91 -5.64 -9.58
CA GLU A 57 -3.89 -6.60 -9.08
C GLU A 57 -4.28 -7.60 -10.18
N PHE A 58 -5.24 -8.48 -9.88
CA PHE A 58 -5.65 -9.56 -10.77
C PHE A 58 -6.07 -9.10 -12.18
N GLU A 59 -6.88 -8.03 -12.29
CA GLU A 59 -7.45 -7.55 -13.56
C GLU A 59 -7.16 -6.07 -13.87
N SER A 60 -6.41 -5.36 -13.01
CA SER A 60 -6.02 -3.95 -13.22
C SER A 60 -4.57 -3.68 -12.81
N PHE A 61 -4.04 -2.53 -13.23
CA PHE A 61 -2.69 -2.06 -12.87
C PHE A 61 -2.68 -1.23 -11.57
N ASP A 62 -3.78 -1.25 -10.81
CA ASP A 62 -3.77 -0.67 -9.46
C ASP A 62 -3.20 -1.69 -8.48
N SER A 63 -2.43 -1.21 -7.50
CA SER A 63 -1.74 -2.09 -6.57
C SER A 63 -2.61 -2.39 -5.34
N ILE A 64 -2.59 -3.66 -4.92
CA ILE A 64 -3.25 -4.12 -3.69
C ILE A 64 -2.33 -5.04 -2.89
N LEU A 65 -2.25 -4.84 -1.58
CA LEU A 65 -1.65 -5.77 -0.64
C LEU A 65 -2.78 -6.34 0.21
N LEU A 66 -3.17 -7.58 -0.03
CA LEU A 66 -4.33 -8.22 0.60
C LEU A 66 -3.91 -9.09 1.79
N ASP A 67 -4.55 -8.89 2.94
CA ASP A 67 -4.45 -9.73 4.15
C ASP A 67 -2.99 -10.02 4.56
N VAL A 68 -2.14 -8.99 4.56
CA VAL A 68 -0.76 -9.09 5.01
C VAL A 68 -0.72 -9.35 6.51
N GLU A 69 -0.25 -10.54 6.91
CA GLU A 69 -0.08 -10.91 8.32
C GLU A 69 1.10 -10.15 8.95
N ILE A 70 0.83 -9.50 10.08
CA ILE A 70 1.85 -8.83 10.87
C ILE A 70 2.32 -9.77 11.97
N VAL A 71 3.56 -10.25 11.88
CA VAL A 71 4.10 -11.24 12.84
C VAL A 71 4.78 -10.60 14.05
N GLU A 72 5.23 -9.34 13.93
CA GLU A 72 5.93 -8.61 14.98
C GLU A 72 5.26 -7.26 15.23
N THR A 73 5.21 -6.84 16.50
CA THR A 73 4.69 -5.50 16.82
C THR A 73 5.79 -4.48 16.59
N GLY A 74 5.53 -3.46 15.79
CA GLY A 74 6.54 -2.48 15.43
C GLY A 74 6.01 -1.33 14.57
N THR A 75 6.94 -0.46 14.18
CA THR A 75 6.67 0.57 13.18
C THR A 75 6.89 -0.01 11.79
N TYR A 76 5.95 0.25 10.89
CA TYR A 76 6.00 -0.16 9.49
C TYR A 76 5.85 1.05 8.60
N THR A 77 6.49 0.99 7.42
CA THR A 77 6.40 2.02 6.39
C THR A 77 5.69 1.43 5.17
N LEU A 78 4.57 2.03 4.77
CA LEU A 78 3.97 1.81 3.46
C LEU A 78 4.57 2.83 2.49
N GLN A 79 5.12 2.34 1.39
CA GLN A 79 5.56 3.15 0.26
C GLN A 79 4.57 2.98 -0.88
N VAL A 80 4.18 4.10 -1.50
CA VAL A 80 3.46 4.16 -2.78
C VAL A 80 4.33 4.94 -3.76
N LEU A 81 4.52 4.40 -4.96
CA LEU A 81 5.33 4.99 -6.02
C LEU A 81 4.73 4.66 -7.39
N ALA A 82 5.25 5.29 -8.45
CA ALA A 82 4.96 4.84 -9.81
C ALA A 82 5.58 3.46 -10.07
N SER A 83 4.91 2.65 -10.91
CA SER A 83 5.38 1.35 -11.35
C SER A 83 6.83 1.39 -11.82
N THR A 84 7.62 0.39 -11.41
CA THR A 84 9.02 0.27 -11.84
C THR A 84 9.18 0.11 -13.36
N PHE A 85 8.11 -0.21 -14.10
CA PHE A 85 8.12 -0.21 -15.56
C PHE A 85 8.16 1.20 -16.16
N ASN A 86 7.49 2.17 -15.53
CA ASN A 86 7.48 3.57 -15.94
C ASN A 86 7.64 4.53 -14.72
N PRO A 87 8.82 4.53 -14.07
CA PRO A 87 9.01 5.21 -12.79
C PRO A 87 9.02 6.74 -12.88
N GLU A 88 8.93 7.29 -14.10
CA GLU A 88 8.81 8.73 -14.34
C GLU A 88 7.35 9.22 -14.31
N GLU A 89 6.37 8.31 -14.21
CA GLU A 89 4.96 8.70 -14.09
C GLU A 89 4.69 9.48 -12.81
N THR A 90 3.74 10.39 -12.93
CA THR A 90 3.19 11.19 -11.84
C THR A 90 1.68 11.15 -11.96
N GLY A 91 0.98 11.25 -10.85
CA GLY A 91 -0.48 11.21 -10.88
C GLY A 91 -1.10 11.21 -9.50
N ASN A 92 -2.42 11.16 -9.49
CA ASN A 92 -3.21 11.05 -8.27
C ASN A 92 -3.62 9.60 -8.03
N TYR A 93 -3.87 9.28 -6.78
CA TYR A 93 -4.42 8.00 -6.35
C TYR A 93 -5.20 8.22 -5.05
N ASP A 94 -6.21 7.40 -4.82
CA ASP A 94 -6.88 7.26 -3.53
C ASP A 94 -6.24 6.10 -2.76
N LEU A 95 -6.02 6.29 -1.46
CA LEU A 95 -5.39 5.28 -0.61
C LEU A 95 -6.38 4.74 0.42
N CYS A 96 -6.63 3.45 0.38
CA CYS A 96 -7.43 2.74 1.37
C CYS A 96 -6.53 1.84 2.21
N ILE A 97 -6.64 1.95 3.54
CA ILE A 97 -5.88 1.13 4.50
C ILE A 97 -6.83 0.55 5.53
N TYR A 98 -6.83 -0.76 5.65
CA TYR A 98 -7.61 -1.51 6.63
C TYR A 98 -6.68 -2.37 7.46
N ALA A 99 -6.70 -2.18 8.79
CA ALA A 99 -5.99 -3.05 9.72
C ALA A 99 -7.01 -3.70 10.65
N ILE A 100 -7.07 -5.03 10.61
CA ILE A 100 -7.96 -5.82 11.46
C ILE A 100 -7.12 -6.44 12.57
N ASP A 101 -7.55 -6.25 13.81
CA ASP A 101 -7.03 -6.99 14.96
C ASP A 101 -8.01 -8.12 15.31
N PRO A 102 -7.70 -9.39 14.97
CA PRO A 102 -8.57 -10.52 15.28
C PRO A 102 -8.87 -10.64 16.77
N ALA A 103 -7.99 -10.16 17.67
CA ALA A 103 -8.23 -10.18 19.11
C ALA A 103 -9.34 -9.21 19.54
N THR A 104 -9.65 -8.20 18.72
CA THR A 104 -10.77 -7.27 18.97
C THR A 104 -12.11 -7.76 18.41
N ILE A 105 -12.09 -8.66 17.42
CA ILE A 105 -13.31 -9.22 16.80
C ILE A 105 -13.92 -10.34 17.66
N ALA A 106 -13.13 -11.02 18.49
CA ALA A 106 -13.58 -12.15 19.30
C ALA A 106 -14.34 -11.78 20.60
N THR A 107 -14.84 -10.55 20.75
CA THR A 107 -15.49 -10.08 21.99
C THR A 107 -17.00 -9.83 21.92
N ASP A 108 -17.68 -10.25 20.85
CA ASP A 108 -19.16 -10.23 20.74
C ASP A 108 -19.83 -11.53 21.20
#